data_AF-A0A7X8EIE3-F1
#
_entry.id   AF-A0A7X8EIE3-F1
#
_cell.length_a   1.000
_cell.length_b   1.000
_cell.length_c   1.000
_cell.angle_alpha   90.00
_cell.angle_beta   90.00
_cell.angle_gamma   90.00
#
_symmetry.space_group_name_H-M   'P 1'
#
loop_
_entity.id
_entity.type
_entity.pdbx_description
1 polymer ?
#
loop_
_entity_poly.entity_id
_entity_poly.type
_entity_poly.pdbx_seq_one_letter_code
_entity_poly.pdbx_strand_id
1 'polypeptide(L)'
;MKRVTIIMTLLTVVCSLTYGQSVSDSISVKKVFGGYQFYQGDKKLDINQLVSTMQSNEQAYQQIKSAKTKHTIATIMCGVGGFLIGWPIGAALGGGEPNWTMAGIGGGIIVVSIPIVKSCNKKSIQAVETYNSGLRTSSFWDKNKLKLSFTENGIGLTLNF
;
A
#
# COMPACT_ATOMS: atom_id res chain seq x y z
N MET A 1 24.76 -49.45 2.97
CA MET A 1 24.98 -48.10 3.56
C MET A 1 25.16 -47.01 2.51
N LYS A 2 26.10 -47.13 1.56
CA LYS A 2 26.35 -46.09 0.53
C LYS A 2 25.13 -45.64 -0.29
N ARG A 3 24.22 -46.56 -0.66
CA ARG A 3 22.99 -46.23 -1.42
C ARG A 3 21.98 -45.41 -0.61
N VAL A 4 21.89 -45.67 0.70
CA VAL A 4 21.01 -44.92 1.61
C VAL A 4 21.54 -43.50 1.82
N THR A 5 22.87 -43.36 1.97
CA THR A 5 23.52 -42.05 2.06
C THR A 5 23.26 -41.20 0.80
N ILE A 6 23.35 -41.79 -0.40
CA ILE A 6 23.08 -41.08 -1.66
C ILE A 6 21.62 -40.60 -1.73
N ILE A 7 20.65 -41.45 -1.39
CA ILE A 7 19.23 -41.07 -1.40
C ILE A 7 18.96 -39.94 -0.40
N MET A 8 19.57 -40.00 0.78
CA MET A 8 19.41 -39.00 1.83
C MET A 8 20.03 -37.65 1.45
N THR A 9 21.16 -37.67 0.71
CA THR A 9 21.80 -36.45 0.17
C THR A 9 20.97 -35.85 -0.96
N LEU A 10 20.34 -36.69 -1.80
CA LEU A 10 19.50 -36.21 -2.89
C LEU A 10 18.22 -35.53 -2.36
N LEU A 11 17.62 -36.07 -1.30
CA LEU A 11 16.41 -35.51 -0.68
C LEU A 11 16.65 -34.12 -0.08
N THR A 12 17.81 -33.92 0.56
CA THR A 12 18.19 -32.62 1.16
C THR A 12 18.42 -31.54 0.11
N VAL A 13 18.97 -31.90 -1.05
CA VAL A 13 19.14 -30.96 -2.18
C VAL A 13 17.79 -30.51 -2.75
N VAL A 14 16.82 -31.42 -2.88
CA VAL A 14 15.48 -31.08 -3.43
C VAL A 14 14.69 -30.17 -2.48
N CYS A 15 14.81 -30.34 -1.16
CA CYS A 15 14.18 -29.44 -0.19
C CYS A 15 14.79 -28.03 -0.16
N SER A 16 16.01 -27.85 -0.69
CA SER A 16 16.68 -26.54 -0.70
C SER A 16 16.18 -25.62 -1.83
N LEU A 17 15.44 -26.16 -2.80
CA LEU A 17 14.95 -25.42 -3.98
C LEU A 17 13.53 -24.85 -3.81
N THR A 18 12.85 -25.13 -2.69
CA THR A 18 11.50 -24.62 -2.45
C THR A 18 11.52 -23.23 -1.82
N TYR A 19 11.71 -22.20 -2.67
CA TYR A 19 11.36 -20.81 -2.32
C TYR A 19 9.85 -20.61 -2.56
N GLY A 20 9.02 -21.10 -1.65
CA GLY A 20 7.56 -21.14 -1.80
C GLY A 20 6.78 -20.00 -1.17
N GLN A 21 7.43 -19.02 -0.53
CA GLN A 21 6.74 -17.94 0.17
C GLN A 21 7.14 -16.58 -0.38
N SER A 22 6.56 -16.21 -1.52
CA SER A 22 6.35 -14.79 -1.81
C SER A 22 5.20 -14.33 -0.93
N VAL A 23 5.48 -14.08 0.35
CA VAL A 23 4.58 -13.25 1.15
C VAL A 23 4.56 -11.92 0.41
N SER A 24 3.48 -11.62 -0.29
CA SER A 24 3.29 -10.29 -0.84
C SER A 24 3.32 -9.36 0.35
N ASP A 25 4.41 -8.60 0.50
CA ASP A 25 4.64 -7.81 1.70
C ASP A 25 3.45 -6.89 1.94
N SER A 26 2.97 -6.88 3.19
CA SER A 26 1.91 -5.97 3.60
C SER A 26 2.33 -4.53 3.38
N ILE A 27 1.40 -3.71 2.90
CA ILE A 27 1.67 -2.30 2.63
C ILE A 27 1.56 -1.51 3.93
N SER A 28 2.63 -0.82 4.30
CA SER A 28 2.70 0.06 5.47
C SER A 28 2.31 1.50 5.10
N VAL A 29 1.57 2.16 6.00
CA VAL A 29 1.15 3.56 5.84
C VAL A 29 1.92 4.44 6.83
N LYS A 30 2.62 5.46 6.34
CA LYS A 30 3.31 6.46 7.18
C LYS A 30 2.68 7.84 6.97
N LYS A 31 2.35 8.54 8.06
CA LYS A 31 1.82 9.91 8.01
C LYS A 31 2.98 10.90 7.81
N VAL A 32 2.80 11.87 6.92
CA VAL A 32 3.78 12.94 6.65
C VAL A 32 3.11 14.31 6.65
N PHE A 33 3.90 15.38 6.65
CA PHE A 33 3.37 16.72 6.49
C PHE A 33 2.66 16.85 5.14
N GLY A 34 1.36 17.13 5.16
CA GLY A 34 0.53 17.25 3.96
C GLY A 34 -0.12 15.95 3.44
N GLY A 35 0.09 14.79 4.07
CA GLY A 35 -0.59 13.56 3.61
C GLY A 35 -0.06 12.25 4.19
N TYR A 36 -0.08 11.20 3.36
CA TYR A 36 0.36 9.85 3.71
C TYR A 36 1.29 9.29 2.63
N GLN A 37 2.25 8.49 3.06
CA GLN A 37 3.17 7.74 2.20
C GLN A 37 2.97 6.25 2.43
N PHE A 38 3.10 5.48 1.34
CA PHE A 38 2.86 4.05 1.33
C PHE A 38 4.15 3.32 1.01
N TYR A 39 4.40 2.23 1.72
CA TYR A 39 5.63 1.45 1.62
C TYR A 39 5.30 -0.03 1.51
N GLN A 40 6.01 -0.75 0.65
CA GLN A 40 6.02 -2.20 0.61
C GLN A 40 7.46 -2.65 0.81
N GLY A 41 7.74 -3.25 1.98
CA GLY A 41 9.10 -3.38 2.49
C GLY A 41 9.79 -2.01 2.57
N ASP A 42 10.97 -1.91 1.97
CA ASP A 42 11.76 -0.67 1.91
C ASP A 42 11.38 0.25 0.74
N LYS A 43 10.51 -0.20 -0.17
CA LYS A 43 10.16 0.56 -1.38
C LYS A 43 8.95 1.46 -1.12
N LYS A 44 9.12 2.76 -1.37
CA LYS A 44 8.00 3.71 -1.43
C LYS A 44 7.15 3.45 -2.68
N LEU A 45 5.84 3.32 -2.49
CA LEU A 45 4.87 3.14 -3.56
C LEU A 45 4.14 4.45 -3.88
N ASP A 46 4.09 4.78 -5.16
CA ASP A 46 3.24 5.86 -5.70
C ASP A 46 1.78 5.38 -5.84
N ILE A 47 0.82 6.31 -5.97
CA ILE A 47 -0.60 5.99 -6.19
C ILE A 47 -0.80 5.08 -7.41
N ASN A 48 0.00 5.25 -8.47
CA ASN A 48 -0.08 4.38 -9.65
C ASN A 48 0.43 2.96 -9.38
N GLN A 49 1.49 2.84 -8.58
CA GLN A 49 2.03 1.55 -8.18
C GLN A 49 1.09 0.84 -7.22
N LEU A 50 0.48 1.56 -6.27
CA LEU A 50 -0.59 1.04 -5.41
C LEU A 50 -1.75 0.47 -6.21
N VAL A 51 -2.21 1.20 -7.25
CA VAL A 51 -3.27 0.71 -8.14
C VAL A 51 -2.86 -0.60 -8.81
N SER A 52 -1.62 -0.70 -9.31
CA SER A 52 -1.11 -1.91 -9.96
C SER A 52 -0.96 -3.08 -8.99
N THR A 53 -0.41 -2.85 -7.80
CA THR A 53 -0.23 -3.88 -6.76
C THR A 53 -1.58 -4.43 -6.27
N MET A 54 -2.61 -3.59 -6.21
CA MET A 54 -3.94 -3.97 -5.75
C MET A 54 -4.83 -4.58 -6.83
N GLN A 55 -4.37 -4.73 -8.08
CA GLN A 55 -5.16 -5.33 -9.17
C GLN A 55 -5.65 -6.75 -8.86
N SER A 56 -4.92 -7.49 -8.02
CA SER A 56 -5.30 -8.85 -7.60
C SER A 56 -6.50 -8.89 -6.65
N ASN A 57 -6.88 -7.76 -6.04
CA ASN A 57 -8.01 -7.66 -5.13
C ASN A 57 -9.00 -6.61 -5.67
N GLU A 58 -10.09 -7.07 -6.28
CA GLU A 58 -11.10 -6.20 -6.91
C GLU A 58 -11.63 -5.12 -5.94
N GLN A 59 -11.85 -5.46 -4.66
CA GLN A 59 -12.34 -4.50 -3.67
C GLN A 59 -11.30 -3.41 -3.36
N ALA A 60 -10.04 -3.79 -3.15
CA ALA A 60 -8.95 -2.83 -2.94
C ALA A 60 -8.71 -1.98 -4.20
N TYR A 61 -8.77 -2.60 -5.38
CA TYR A 61 -8.59 -1.95 -6.68
C TYR A 61 -9.60 -0.83 -6.93
N GLN A 62 -10.90 -1.08 -6.69
CA GLN A 62 -11.93 -0.06 -6.86
C GLN A 62 -11.76 1.12 -5.89
N GLN A 63 -11.36 0.83 -4.65
CA GLN A 63 -11.12 1.86 -3.63
C GLN A 63 -9.93 2.75 -4.00
N ILE A 64 -8.79 2.17 -4.42
CA ILE A 64 -7.60 2.93 -4.79
C ILE A 64 -7.78 3.67 -6.12
N LYS A 65 -8.51 3.11 -7.09
CA LYS A 65 -8.86 3.81 -8.34
C LYS A 65 -9.67 5.08 -8.06
N SER A 66 -10.66 4.97 -7.17
CA SER A 66 -11.42 6.13 -6.70
C SER A 66 -10.53 7.17 -6.00
N ALA A 67 -9.54 6.73 -5.22
CA ALA A 67 -8.57 7.63 -4.61
C ALA A 67 -7.69 8.33 -5.66
N LYS A 68 -7.20 7.61 -6.66
CA LYS A 68 -6.41 8.15 -7.77
C LYS A 68 -7.15 9.26 -8.52
N THR A 69 -8.42 9.07 -8.85
CA THR A 69 -9.21 10.13 -9.52
C THR A 69 -9.31 11.39 -8.66
N LYS A 70 -9.57 11.23 -7.35
CA LYS A 70 -9.62 12.37 -6.41
C LYS A 70 -8.26 13.04 -6.26
N HIS A 71 -7.18 12.26 -6.25
CA HIS A 71 -5.82 12.77 -6.21
C HIS A 71 -5.56 13.66 -7.44
N THR A 72 -5.86 13.19 -8.65
CA THR A 72 -5.67 13.99 -9.87
C THR A 72 -6.45 15.30 -9.83
N ILE A 73 -7.72 15.27 -9.45
CA ILE A 73 -8.54 16.48 -9.33
C ILE A 73 -7.95 17.44 -8.29
N ALA A 74 -7.55 16.92 -7.13
CA ALA A 74 -6.94 17.72 -6.08
C ALA A 74 -5.59 18.31 -6.53
N THR A 75 -4.75 17.55 -7.23
CA THR A 75 -3.47 18.06 -7.76
C THR A 75 -3.70 19.19 -8.74
N ILE A 76 -4.70 19.09 -9.62
CA ILE A 76 -5.04 20.18 -10.56
C ILE A 76 -5.54 21.41 -9.79
N MET A 77 -6.47 21.24 -8.84
CA MET A 77 -6.97 22.35 -8.01
C MET A 77 -5.85 23.02 -7.21
N CYS A 78 -4.98 22.24 -6.58
CA CYS A 78 -3.83 22.75 -5.84
C CYS A 78 -2.82 23.44 -6.75
N GLY A 79 -2.58 22.91 -7.95
CA GLY A 79 -1.68 23.52 -8.94
C GLY A 79 -2.22 24.86 -9.44
N VAL A 80 -3.50 24.91 -9.81
CA VAL A 80 -4.16 26.15 -10.24
C VAL A 80 -4.24 27.15 -9.08
N GLY A 81 -4.74 26.73 -7.91
CA GLY A 81 -4.83 27.60 -6.73
C GLY A 81 -3.46 28.14 -6.28
N GLY A 82 -2.45 27.27 -6.27
CA GLY A 82 -1.07 27.66 -5.96
C GLY A 82 -0.47 28.63 -6.97
N PHE A 83 -0.75 28.46 -8.26
CA PHE A 83 -0.33 29.41 -9.29
C PHE A 83 -1.01 30.77 -9.13
N LEU A 84 -2.33 30.78 -8.90
CA LEU A 84 -3.11 32.01 -8.70
C LEU A 84 -2.67 32.80 -7.45
N ILE A 85 -2.16 32.11 -6.42
CA ILE A 85 -1.57 32.74 -5.24
C ILE A 85 -0.12 33.16 -5.50
N GLY A 86 0.67 32.30 -6.15
CA GLY A 86 2.10 32.51 -6.38
C GLY A 86 2.40 33.64 -7.34
N TRP A 87 1.54 33.84 -8.36
CA TRP A 87 1.75 34.89 -9.37
C TRP A 87 1.73 36.31 -8.78
N PRO A 88 0.72 36.72 -7.99
CA PRO A 88 0.72 38.00 -7.29
C PRO A 88 1.90 38.17 -6.32
N ILE A 89 2.30 37.10 -5.62
CA ILE A 89 3.46 37.14 -4.70
C ILE A 89 4.75 37.41 -5.49
N GLY A 90 4.94 36.71 -6.62
CA GLY A 90 6.08 36.95 -7.51
C GLY A 90 6.10 38.36 -8.08
N ALA A 91 4.94 38.87 -8.48
CA ALA A 91 4.79 40.25 -8.97
C ALA A 91 5.19 41.29 -7.89
N ALA A 92 4.70 41.11 -6.65
CA ALA A 92 5.05 42.00 -5.54
C ALA A 92 6.56 42.02 -5.25
N LEU A 93 7.20 40.85 -5.25
CA LEU A 93 8.64 40.74 -5.03
C LEU A 93 9.46 41.29 -6.20
N GLY A 94 8.94 41.22 -7.42
CA GLY A 94 9.54 41.78 -8.63
C GLY A 94 9.31 43.27 -8.84
N GLY A 95 8.64 43.97 -7.91
CA GLY A 95 8.33 45.40 -8.01
C GLY A 95 7.16 45.73 -8.95
N GLY A 96 6.39 44.72 -9.39
CA GLY A 96 5.15 44.90 -10.14
C GLY A 96 3.93 45.06 -9.22
N GLU A 97 2.77 45.38 -9.81
CA GLU A 97 1.51 45.54 -9.06
C GLU A 97 0.86 44.17 -8.78
N PRO A 98 0.75 43.74 -7.50
CA PRO A 98 0.17 42.45 -7.17
C PRO A 98 -1.36 42.43 -7.29
N ASN A 99 -1.89 41.45 -8.01
CA ASN A 99 -3.32 41.19 -8.08
C ASN A 99 -3.78 40.30 -6.91
N TRP A 100 -4.11 40.92 -5.78
CA TRP A 100 -4.59 40.18 -4.59
C TRP A 100 -5.95 39.51 -4.79
N THR A 101 -6.78 39.98 -5.72
CA THR A 101 -8.04 39.31 -6.09
C THR A 101 -7.77 37.92 -6.66
N MET A 102 -6.76 37.79 -7.52
CA MET A 102 -6.30 36.51 -8.07
C MET A 102 -5.82 35.57 -6.96
N ALA A 103 -5.05 36.09 -6.01
CA ALA A 103 -4.62 35.33 -4.83
C ALA A 103 -5.80 34.88 -3.96
N GLY A 104 -6.81 35.75 -3.78
CA GLY A 104 -8.03 35.43 -3.04
C GLY A 104 -8.83 34.29 -3.69
N ILE A 105 -8.99 34.32 -5.01
CA ILE A 105 -9.63 33.23 -5.77
C ILE A 105 -8.81 31.94 -5.63
N GLY A 106 -7.48 32.02 -5.79
CA GLY A 106 -6.59 30.89 -5.59
C GLY A 106 -6.71 30.27 -4.20
N GLY A 107 -6.74 31.10 -3.16
CA GLY A 107 -6.98 30.68 -1.78
C GLY A 107 -8.32 29.96 -1.60
N GLY A 108 -9.39 30.48 -2.22
CA GLY A 108 -10.70 29.83 -2.22
C GLY A 108 -10.68 28.42 -2.82
N ILE A 109 -10.00 28.24 -3.96
CA ILE A 109 -9.84 26.94 -4.61
C ILE A 109 -9.08 25.96 -3.69
N ILE A 110 -8.02 26.41 -3.03
CA ILE A 110 -7.26 25.58 -2.08
C ILE A 110 -8.15 25.13 -0.93
N VAL A 111 -8.96 26.02 -0.35
CA VAL A 111 -9.87 25.67 0.75
C VAL A 111 -10.87 24.59 0.34
N VAL A 112 -11.44 24.69 -0.86
CA VAL A 112 -12.38 23.68 -1.41
C VAL A 112 -11.69 22.34 -1.69
N SER A 113 -10.38 22.36 -2.00
CA SER A 113 -9.62 21.13 -2.25
C SER A 113 -9.35 20.29 -0.99
N ILE A 114 -9.36 20.90 0.21
CA ILE A 114 -9.06 20.24 1.50
C ILE A 114 -9.93 18.99 1.75
N PRO A 115 -11.29 19.04 1.67
CA PRO A 115 -12.12 17.86 1.88
C PRO A 115 -11.89 16.77 0.81
N ILE A 116 -11.53 17.15 -0.42
CA ILE A 116 -11.23 16.22 -1.51
C ILE A 116 -9.95 15.44 -1.18
N VAL A 117 -8.88 16.14 -0.78
CA VAL A 117 -7.62 15.52 -0.35
C VAL A 117 -7.83 14.61 0.85
N LYS A 118 -8.61 15.04 1.85
CA LYS A 118 -8.95 14.20 3.01
C LYS A 118 -9.68 12.92 2.59
N SER A 119 -10.62 13.03 1.65
CA SER A 119 -11.35 11.88 1.11
C SER A 119 -10.45 10.95 0.30
N CYS A 120 -9.49 11.48 -0.46
CA CYS A 120 -8.47 10.72 -1.16
C CYS A 120 -7.63 9.89 -0.18
N ASN A 121 -7.06 10.54 0.84
CA ASN A 121 -6.25 9.88 1.85
C ASN A 121 -7.01 8.76 2.57
N LYS A 122 -8.28 9.02 2.96
CA LYS A 122 -9.13 8.01 3.59
C LYS A 122 -9.32 6.78 2.69
N LYS A 123 -9.61 6.99 1.40
CA LYS A 123 -9.82 5.88 0.44
C LYS A 123 -8.53 5.10 0.17
N SER A 124 -7.37 5.78 0.09
CA SER A 124 -6.08 5.09 -0.07
C SER A 124 -5.76 4.21 1.14
N ILE A 125 -6.01 4.69 2.36
CA ILE A 125 -5.81 3.90 3.59
C ILE A 125 -6.74 2.69 3.61
N GLN A 126 -8.02 2.87 3.30
CA GLN A 126 -9.00 1.77 3.23
C GLN A 126 -8.61 0.71 2.20
N ALA A 127 -8.08 1.12 1.05
CA ALA A 127 -7.61 0.20 0.02
C ALA A 127 -6.42 -0.64 0.51
N VAL A 128 -5.47 -0.01 1.20
CA VAL A 128 -4.35 -0.70 1.83
C VAL A 128 -4.81 -1.68 2.89
N GLU A 129 -5.74 -1.28 3.75
CA GLU A 129 -6.30 -2.15 4.80
C GLU A 129 -7.03 -3.36 4.20
N THR A 130 -7.82 -3.15 3.14
CA THR A 130 -8.55 -4.20 2.43
C THR A 130 -7.57 -5.18 1.76
N TYR A 131 -6.54 -4.66 1.11
CA TYR A 131 -5.47 -5.46 0.50
C TYR A 131 -4.73 -6.30 1.54
N ASN A 132 -4.26 -5.68 2.62
CA ASN A 132 -3.54 -6.35 3.70
C ASN A 132 -4.41 -7.39 4.42
N SER A 133 -5.70 -7.13 4.57
CA SER A 133 -6.64 -8.10 5.15
C SER A 133 -6.82 -9.33 4.26
N GLY A 134 -6.85 -9.13 2.93
CA GLY A 134 -6.85 -10.23 1.96
C GLY A 134 -5.60 -11.10 2.04
N LEU A 135 -4.43 -10.50 2.31
CA LEU A 135 -3.17 -11.23 2.47
C LEU A 135 -3.12 -12.10 3.73
N ARG A 136 -3.81 -11.70 4.81
CA ARG A 136 -3.84 -12.46 6.07
C ARG A 136 -4.69 -13.72 6.01
N THR A 137 -5.50 -13.92 4.96
CA THR A 137 -6.44 -15.04 4.86
C THR A 137 -5.81 -16.35 4.32
N SER A 138 -4.54 -16.34 3.87
CA SER A 138 -3.90 -17.53 3.28
C SER A 138 -3.13 -18.41 4.27
N SER A 139 -3.22 -18.17 5.59
CA SER A 139 -2.69 -19.14 6.56
C SER A 139 -3.70 -20.27 6.77
N PHE A 140 -3.65 -21.28 5.91
CA PHE A 140 -4.24 -22.61 6.17
C PHE A 140 -3.79 -23.21 7.52
N TRP A 141 -2.71 -22.66 8.11
CA TRP A 141 -2.12 -23.09 9.36
C TRP A 141 -2.75 -22.49 10.62
N ASP A 142 -3.44 -21.35 10.52
CA ASP A 142 -3.95 -20.64 11.71
C ASP A 142 -5.26 -21.26 12.25
N LYS A 143 -5.89 -22.16 11.49
CA LYS A 143 -7.12 -22.86 11.91
C LYS A 143 -6.92 -24.33 12.26
N ASN A 144 -5.94 -25.00 11.67
CA ASN A 144 -5.67 -26.39 11.98
C ASN A 144 -4.63 -26.44 13.09
N LYS A 145 -5.05 -26.75 14.33
CA LYS A 145 -4.15 -27.00 15.46
C LYS A 145 -3.34 -28.26 15.18
N LEU A 146 -2.25 -28.08 14.44
CA LEU A 146 -1.25 -29.09 14.14
C LEU A 146 -0.52 -29.37 15.46
N LYS A 147 -0.90 -30.44 16.12
CA LYS A 147 -0.31 -30.86 17.39
C LYS A 147 0.69 -31.98 17.08
N LEU A 148 1.93 -31.79 17.54
CA LEU A 148 2.85 -32.90 17.71
C LEU A 148 2.30 -33.78 18.84
N SER A 149 1.98 -35.03 18.53
CA SER A 149 1.53 -36.03 19.49
C SER A 149 2.57 -37.12 19.60
N PHE A 150 2.85 -37.53 20.83
CA PHE A 150 3.71 -38.65 21.14
C PHE A 150 2.82 -39.79 21.63
N THR A 151 2.82 -40.91 20.91
CA THR A 151 2.18 -42.17 21.33
C THR A 151 3.25 -43.22 21.62
N GLU A 152 2.87 -44.28 22.32
CA GLU A 152 3.78 -45.37 22.72
C GLU A 152 4.51 -46.02 21.52
N ASN A 153 3.96 -45.91 20.30
CA ASN A 153 4.55 -46.42 19.06
C ASN A 153 5.27 -45.37 18.19
N GLY A 154 5.42 -44.11 18.64
CA GLY A 154 6.22 -43.11 17.94
C GLY A 154 5.69 -41.67 17.99
N ILE A 155 6.31 -40.82 17.17
CA ILE A 155 5.99 -39.40 17.03
C ILE A 155 5.06 -39.23 15.84
N GLY A 156 3.90 -38.58 16.03
CA GLY A 156 2.93 -38.28 14.99
C GLY A 156 2.54 -36.81 14.94
N LEU A 157 2.05 -36.37 13.79
CA LEU A 157 1.43 -35.06 13.61
C LEU A 157 -0.09 -35.26 13.56
N THR A 158 -0.81 -34.66 14.49
CA THR A 158 -2.28 -34.68 14.52
C THR A 158 -2.81 -33.36 13.97
N LEU A 159 -3.51 -33.46 12.84
CA LEU A 159 -4.25 -32.35 12.24
C LEU A 159 -5.72 -32.48 12.65
N ASN A 160 -6.21 -31.53 13.44
CA ASN A 160 -7.65 -31.46 13.77
C ASN A 160 -8.33 -30.54 12.74
N PHE A 161 -9.38 -31.04 12.10
CA PHE A 161 -10.24 -30.32 11.16
C PHE A 161 -11.49 -29.79 11.87
#